data_AF-A0A524G8E0-F1
#
_entry.id   AF-A0A524G8E0-F1
#
_cell.length_a   1.000
_cell.length_b   1.000
_cell.length_c   1.000
_cell.angle_alpha   90.00
_cell.angle_beta   90.00
_cell.angle_gamma   90.00
#
_symmetry.space_group_name_H-M   'P 1'
#
loop_
_entity.id
_entity.type
_entity.pdbx_description
1 polymer ?
#
loop_
_entity_poly.entity_id
_entity_poly.type
_entity_poly.pdbx_seq_one_letter_code
_entity_poly.pdbx_strand_id
1 'polypeptide(L)'
;MIKTGQCPKCRSPKIAGPHRIQGQYHIRVDLPGVLTATLESFTCTECGYSELYCDKQGLENVRKVGRFVSTSEDINQSHCPYCGTLIRHGSTFCSECGNTI
;
A
#
# COMPACT_ATOMS: atom_id res chain seq x y z
N MET A 1 0.40 -3.69 15.37
CA MET A 1 -0.29 -3.83 16.67
C MET A 1 -0.25 -5.26 17.21
N ILE A 2 -0.72 -6.29 16.49
CA ILE A 2 -0.84 -7.65 17.05
C ILE A 2 0.51 -8.24 17.49
N LYS A 3 1.57 -8.08 16.68
CA LYS A 3 2.88 -8.66 16.99
C LYS A 3 3.63 -7.91 18.11
N THR A 4 3.36 -6.62 18.25
CA THR A 4 4.16 -5.70 19.09
C THR A 4 3.42 -5.24 20.35
N GLY A 5 2.10 -5.42 20.42
CA GLY A 5 1.25 -4.83 21.46
C GLY A 5 1.18 -3.30 21.43
N GLN A 6 1.74 -2.66 20.40
CA GLN A 6 1.87 -1.20 20.31
C GLN A 6 1.44 -0.68 18.94
N CYS A 7 0.97 0.57 18.92
CA CYS A 7 0.64 1.29 17.69
C CYS A 7 1.93 1.61 16.91
N PRO A 8 2.04 1.27 15.61
CA PRO A 8 3.25 1.58 14.84
C PRO A 8 3.41 3.08 14.56
N LYS A 9 2.32 3.86 14.61
CA LYS A 9 2.33 5.31 14.35
C LYS A 9 2.80 6.12 15.56
N CYS A 10 2.25 5.84 16.75
CA CYS A 10 2.50 6.63 17.96
C CYS A 10 3.10 5.85 19.13
N ARG A 11 3.35 4.54 18.98
CA ARG A 11 3.88 3.61 20.00
C ARG A 11 3.00 3.41 21.24
N SER A 12 1.82 4.03 21.30
CA SER A 12 0.87 3.80 22.39
C SER A 12 0.50 2.31 22.50
N PRO A 13 0.45 1.74 23.71
CA PRO A 13 -0.04 0.39 23.96
C PRO A 13 -1.57 0.32 24.03
N LYS A 14 -2.28 1.46 23.98
CA LYS A 14 -3.75 1.49 24.06
C LYS A 14 -4.36 1.17 22.70
N ILE A 15 -4.70 -0.11 22.52
CA ILE A 15 -5.25 -0.67 21.28
C ILE A 15 -6.66 -1.21 21.55
N ALA A 16 -7.62 -0.83 20.73
CA ALA A 16 -8.96 -1.38 20.69
C ALA A 16 -9.07 -2.43 19.57
N GLY A 17 -9.62 -3.62 19.86
CA GLY A 17 -9.83 -4.70 18.90
C GLY A 17 -9.64 -6.10 19.51
N PRO A 18 -9.79 -7.19 18.74
CA PRO A 18 -10.20 -7.20 17.34
C PRO A 18 -11.67 -6.79 17.18
N HIS A 19 -11.93 -5.86 16.28
CA HIS A 19 -13.28 -5.58 15.81
C HIS A 19 -13.50 -6.32 14.50
N ARG A 20 -14.52 -7.18 14.48
CA ARG A 20 -14.95 -7.83 13.24
C ARG A 20 -15.70 -6.83 12.41
N ILE A 21 -15.17 -6.48 11.25
CA ILE A 21 -15.86 -5.60 10.33
C ILE A 21 -16.85 -6.48 9.55
N GLN A 22 -18.13 -6.17 9.65
CA GLN A 22 -19.21 -6.83 8.92
C GLN A 22 -19.84 -5.84 7.95
N GLY A 23 -20.09 -6.28 6.71
CA GLY A 23 -20.94 -5.59 5.75
C GLY A 23 -22.22 -6.38 5.54
N GLN A 24 -23.31 -5.74 5.13
CA GLN A 24 -24.56 -6.43 4.78
C GLN A 24 -24.39 -7.51 3.69
N TYR A 25 -23.31 -7.43 2.92
CA TYR A 25 -22.89 -8.47 1.99
C TYR A 25 -21.43 -8.86 2.25
N HIS A 26 -20.49 -8.12 1.66
CA HIS A 26 -19.05 -8.37 1.78
C HIS A 26 -18.37 -7.01 1.92
N ILE A 27 -17.46 -6.85 2.87
CA ILE A 27 -16.51 -5.73 2.81
C ILE A 27 -15.51 -6.13 1.75
N ARG A 28 -15.65 -5.54 0.57
CA ARG A 28 -14.74 -5.78 -0.55
C ARG A 28 -13.46 -5.02 -0.25
N VAL A 29 -12.40 -5.74 0.10
CA VAL A 29 -11.05 -5.30 -0.26
C VAL A 29 -11.05 -5.31 -1.78
N ASP A 30 -10.58 -4.24 -2.41
CA ASP A 30 -10.57 -4.08 -3.87
C ASP A 30 -9.68 -5.15 -4.54
N LEU A 31 -10.26 -6.34 -4.70
CA LEU A 31 -9.70 -7.47 -5.41
C LEU A 31 -10.54 -7.69 -6.67
N PRO A 32 -9.94 -7.68 -7.88
CA PRO A 32 -10.64 -7.87 -9.13
C PRO A 32 -11.41 -9.21 -9.14
N GLY A 33 -12.74 -9.13 -9.05
CA GLY A 33 -13.64 -10.27 -9.23
C GLY A 33 -13.68 -11.31 -8.09
N VAL A 34 -13.15 -11.01 -6.90
CA VAL A 34 -13.11 -11.97 -5.79
C VAL A 34 -13.76 -11.39 -4.52
N LEU A 35 -14.63 -12.17 -3.89
CA LEU A 35 -15.21 -11.84 -2.59
C LEU A 35 -14.14 -12.04 -1.51
N THR A 36 -13.81 -10.98 -0.78
CA THR A 36 -12.73 -11.02 0.19
C THR A 36 -13.27 -11.21 1.60
N ALA A 37 -12.77 -12.26 2.24
CA ALA A 37 -12.54 -12.51 3.66
C ALA A 37 -13.21 -11.66 4.73
N THR A 38 -13.45 -12.31 5.87
CA THR A 38 -13.72 -11.59 7.12
C THR A 38 -12.51 -10.69 7.44
N LEU A 39 -12.76 -9.41 7.69
CA LEU A 39 -11.72 -8.48 8.15
C LEU A 39 -11.81 -8.30 9.66
N GLU A 40 -10.66 -8.37 10.30
CA GLU A 40 -10.47 -7.94 11.68
C GLU A 40 -9.71 -6.62 11.69
N SER A 41 -10.08 -5.74 12.60
CA SER A 41 -9.42 -4.45 12.76
C SER A 41 -9.00 -4.18 14.19
N PHE A 42 -7.84 -3.53 14.30
CA PHE A 42 -7.33 -3.00 15.55
C PHE A 42 -7.09 -1.51 15.37
N THR A 43 -7.51 -0.70 16.33
CA THR A 43 -7.42 0.76 16.27
C THR A 43 -6.71 1.30 17.50
N CYS A 44 -5.71 2.16 17.31
CA CYS A 44 -5.11 2.91 18.41
C CYS A 44 -6.08 3.96 18.93
N THR A 45 -6.39 3.94 20.22
CA THR A 45 -7.32 4.90 20.81
C THR A 45 -6.73 6.30 20.98
N GLU A 46 -5.40 6.44 20.90
CA GLU A 46 -4.71 7.73 21.06
C GLU A 46 -4.56 8.49 19.74
N CYS A 47 -4.26 7.81 18.64
CA CYS A 47 -3.96 8.46 17.35
C CYS A 47 -4.87 8.03 16.19
N GLY A 48 -5.83 7.14 16.44
CA GLY A 48 -6.79 6.67 15.45
C GLY A 48 -6.23 5.78 14.34
N TYR A 49 -4.94 5.43 14.38
CA TYR A 49 -4.36 4.52 13.39
C TYR A 49 -5.03 3.14 13.48
N SER A 50 -5.52 2.62 12.35
CA SER A 50 -6.19 1.33 12.26
C SER A 50 -5.41 0.36 11.38
N GLU A 51 -5.19 -0.85 11.87
CA GLU A 51 -4.64 -1.98 11.11
C GLU A 51 -5.78 -2.94 10.74
N LEU A 52 -5.81 -3.38 9.48
CA LEU A 52 -6.77 -4.36 8.97
C LEU A 52 -6.06 -5.68 8.69
N TYR A 53 -6.70 -6.77 9.07
CA TYR A 53 -6.23 -8.13 8.86
C TYR A 53 -7.30 -8.93 8.12
N CYS A 54 -6.87 -9.78 7.19
CA CYS A 54 -7.74 -10.74 6.52
C CYS A 54 -7.45 -12.15 7.01
N ASP A 55 -8.47 -13.01 6.94
CA ASP A 55 -8.32 -14.45 7.14
C ASP A 55 -7.41 -15.11 6.08
N LYS A 56 -7.13 -16.41 6.26
CA LYS A 56 -6.26 -17.17 5.36
C LYS A 56 -6.72 -17.11 3.89
N GLN A 57 -8.03 -17.22 3.64
CA GLN A 57 -8.57 -17.19 2.28
C GLN A 57 -8.41 -15.79 1.65
N GLY A 58 -8.62 -14.74 2.43
CA GLY A 58 -8.36 -13.37 2.01
C GLY A 58 -6.91 -13.15 1.65
N LEU A 59 -5.98 -13.66 2.45
CA LEU A 59 -4.55 -13.57 2.17
C LEU A 59 -4.17 -14.28 0.86
N GLU A 60 -4.73 -15.46 0.60
CA GLU A 60 -4.53 -16.17 -0.66
C GLU A 60 -5.08 -15.39 -1.86
N ASN A 61 -6.25 -14.77 -1.71
CA ASN A 61 -6.86 -13.93 -2.75
C ASN A 61 -6.00 -12.69 -3.04
N VAL A 62 -5.54 -11.98 -2.00
CA VAL A 62 -4.64 -10.82 -2.15
C VAL A 62 -3.35 -11.24 -2.85
N ARG A 63 -2.79 -12.40 -2.54
CA ARG A 63 -1.58 -12.91 -3.22
C ARG A 63 -1.83 -13.25 -4.69
N LYS A 64 -2.99 -13.82 -5.02
CA LYS A 64 -3.31 -14.30 -6.36
C LYS A 64 -3.73 -13.19 -7.32
N VAL A 65 -4.55 -12.24 -6.85
CA VAL A 65 -5.20 -11.22 -7.69
C VAL A 65 -5.09 -9.80 -7.13
N GLY A 66 -4.38 -9.61 -6.02
CA GLY A 66 -4.22 -8.28 -5.41
C GLY A 66 -3.50 -7.31 -6.34
N ARG A 67 -3.95 -6.05 -6.30
CA ARG A 67 -3.21 -4.94 -6.90
C ARG A 67 -2.12 -4.52 -5.91
N PHE A 68 -0.87 -4.78 -6.26
CA PHE A 68 0.26 -4.31 -5.48
C PHE A 68 0.58 -2.88 -5.89
N VAL A 69 0.60 -1.97 -4.94
CA VAL A 69 1.19 -0.65 -5.13
C VAL A 69 2.69 -0.89 -5.21
N SER A 70 3.23 -0.99 -6.42
CA SER A 70 4.66 -0.96 -6.63
C SER A 70 5.17 0.42 -6.21
N THR A 71 6.15 0.46 -5.31
CA THR A 71 6.99 1.66 -5.12
C THR A 71 7.92 1.90 -6.32
N SER A 72 7.82 1.06 -7.35
CA SER A 72 8.45 1.21 -8.64
C SER A 72 7.40 1.57 -9.69
N GLU A 73 7.22 2.86 -9.94
CA GLU A 73 7.39 3.27 -11.33
C GLU A 73 8.79 2.79 -11.74
N ASP A 74 8.92 2.15 -12.89
CA ASP A 74 10.20 1.75 -13.46
C ASP A 74 11.27 2.82 -13.23
N ILE A 75 12.15 2.63 -12.25
CA ILE A 75 13.36 3.46 -12.09
C ILE A 75 14.40 2.93 -13.07
N ASN A 76 14.00 2.86 -14.33
CA ASN A 76 14.92 3.12 -15.42
C ASN A 76 14.85 4.64 -15.60
N GLN A 77 15.41 5.36 -14.62
CA GLN A 77 15.62 6.79 -14.68
C GLN A 77 17.11 6.99 -14.92
N SER A 78 17.47 7.54 -16.07
CA SER A 78 18.84 7.91 -16.39
C SER A 78 19.04 9.38 -16.05
N HIS A 79 20.29 9.83 -15.99
CA HIS A 79 20.60 11.25 -15.85
C HIS A 79 20.87 11.82 -17.25
N CYS A 80 20.39 13.04 -17.52
CA CYS A 80 20.73 13.74 -18.74
C CYS A 80 22.26 13.93 -18.81
N PRO A 81 22.93 13.53 -19.90
CA PRO A 81 24.38 13.66 -20.01
C PRO A 81 24.86 15.12 -20.11
N TYR A 82 23.95 16.07 -20.37
CA TYR A 82 24.27 17.48 -20.56
C TYR A 82 24.09 18.32 -19.29
N CYS A 83 23.02 18.11 -18.51
CA CYS A 83 22.73 18.90 -17.31
C CYS A 83 22.65 18.08 -16.02
N GLY A 84 22.64 16.75 -16.10
CA GLY A 84 22.55 15.86 -14.94
C GLY A 84 21.14 15.69 -14.36
N THR A 85 20.10 16.34 -14.90
CA THR A 85 18.73 16.12 -14.41
C THR A 85 18.28 14.69 -14.64
N LEU A 86 17.54 14.12 -13.69
CA LEU A 86 16.84 12.85 -13.86
C LEU A 86 15.85 12.90 -15.03
N ILE A 87 15.96 11.95 -15.95
CA ILE A 87 15.09 11.79 -17.11
C ILE A 87 14.43 10.42 -17.10
N ARG A 88 13.21 10.35 -17.61
CA ARG A 88 12.48 9.08 -17.77
C ARG A 88 13.08 8.31 -18.95
N HIS A 89 13.20 6.98 -18.84
CA HIS A 89 13.60 6.15 -19.97
C HIS A 89 12.66 6.34 -21.17
N GLY A 90 13.25 6.45 -22.37
CA GLY A 90 12.52 6.73 -23.60
C GLY A 90 12.23 8.20 -23.87
N SER A 91 12.72 9.12 -23.02
CA SER A 91 12.68 10.56 -23.32
C SER A 91 13.58 10.88 -24.50
N THR A 92 13.05 11.52 -25.54
CA THR A 92 13.82 11.96 -26.72
C THR A 92 14.52 13.31 -26.50
N PHE A 93 14.12 14.07 -25.49
CA PHE A 93 14.74 15.35 -25.13
C PHE A 93 14.60 15.63 -23.63
N CYS A 94 15.47 16.49 -23.11
CA CYS A 94 15.46 16.93 -21.73
C CYS A 94 14.43 18.04 -21.52
N SER A 95 13.49 17.86 -20.59
CA SER A 95 12.54 18.91 -20.23
C SER A 95 13.18 20.13 -19.56
N GLU A 96 14.35 19.96 -18.93
CA GLU A 96 15.04 21.06 -18.23
C GLU A 96 15.97 21.85 -19.13
N CYS A 97 16.82 21.17 -19.93
CA CYS A 97 17.83 21.86 -20.74
C CYS A 97 17.51 21.90 -22.24
N GLY A 98 16.45 21.22 -22.68
CA GLY A 98 16.01 21.22 -24.08
C GLY A 98 16.86 20.38 -25.05
N ASN A 99 17.98 19.80 -24.59
CA ASN A 99 18.83 18.96 -25.45
C ASN A 99 18.18 17.60 -25.74
N THR A 100 18.34 17.13 -26.97
CA THR A 100 17.96 15.77 -27.40
C THR A 100 18.83 14.72 -26.69
N ILE A 101 18.23 13.61 -26.25
CA ILE A 101 18.87 12.54 -25.46
C ILE A 101 18.67 11.19 -26.12
#